data_AF-A0AAE0TCW0-F1
#
_entry.id   AF-A0AAE0TCW0-F1
#
_cell.length_a   1.000
_cell.length_b   1.000
_cell.length_c   1.000
_cell.angle_alpha   90.00
_cell.angle_beta   90.00
_cell.angle_gamma   90.00
#
_symmetry.space_group_name_H-M   'P 1'
#
loop_
_entity.id
_entity.type
_entity.pdbx_description
1 polymer ?
#
loop_
_entity_poly.entity_id
_entity_poly.type
_entity_poly.pdbx_seq_one_letter_code
_entity_poly.pdbx_strand_id
1 'polypeptide(L)'
;MITQDNEVEQDPFLCSCGPCKRFWKETFGEGAKLITQPSLLRASTTAVVSPNSNVVKIGDRVSIPGQLLAKHCALQTEVQSRKKNAQDSSDRSDIYFKGTVKYIGFIDDATVAPELYVGVKLDDQVNSVHNGVFNGRRYFHCARGHGAVLKYKDVIPIKHPMSRPQISGNPMFPSYEQVKKQRKERNAILQATYNSAGLKGPQYTEPYVSQRSFPPVIIRSSPASAGSNRPRKIEPIIHIGDPNDIALQDLRRKKDTETKRKMTSREDYEKKEMDRLRLYFAGRPDADILAQTLKKLQIAYQEGKKLNKRETMDRTKDSEENEIRDS
;
A
#
# COMPACT_ATOMS: atom_id res chain seq x y z
N MET A 1 -8.98 -17.85 -45.35
CA MET A 1 -10.26 -18.09 -44.65
C MET A 1 -10.13 -19.43 -43.95
N ILE A 2 -9.91 -19.43 -42.65
CA ILE A 2 -9.78 -20.65 -41.84
C ILE A 2 -11.09 -20.74 -41.06
N THR A 3 -11.97 -21.64 -41.45
CA THR A 3 -13.15 -22.01 -40.68
C THR A 3 -12.67 -22.85 -39.51
N GLN A 4 -12.76 -22.31 -38.29
CA GLN A 4 -12.60 -23.11 -37.08
C GLN A 4 -13.88 -23.90 -36.90
N ASP A 5 -13.81 -25.19 -37.21
CA ASP A 5 -14.86 -26.14 -36.88
C ASP A 5 -14.89 -26.28 -35.36
N ASN A 6 -15.94 -25.73 -34.75
CA ASN A 6 -16.26 -25.93 -33.34
C ASN A 6 -16.72 -27.39 -33.16
N GLU A 7 -15.78 -28.28 -32.86
CA GLU A 7 -16.12 -29.59 -32.32
C GLU A 7 -16.85 -29.39 -30.99
N VAL A 8 -18.16 -29.61 -31.00
CA VAL A 8 -18.99 -29.62 -29.79
C VAL A 8 -18.58 -30.85 -29.00
N GLU A 9 -17.70 -30.67 -28.02
CA GLU A 9 -17.31 -31.67 -27.03
C GLU A 9 -18.58 -32.20 -26.34
N GLN A 10 -19.08 -33.34 -26.81
CA GLN A 10 -20.28 -33.97 -26.25
C GLN A 10 -19.93 -34.53 -24.87
N ASP A 11 -20.36 -33.84 -23.82
CA ASP A 11 -20.16 -34.24 -22.42
C ASP A 11 -20.72 -35.68 -22.24
N PRO A 12 -19.87 -36.69 -21.94
CA PRO A 12 -20.25 -38.11 -21.95
C PRO A 12 -21.33 -38.47 -20.91
N PHE A 13 -21.66 -37.54 -20.02
CA PHE A 13 -22.69 -37.68 -19.00
C PHE A 13 -24.09 -37.19 -19.43
N LEU A 14 -24.26 -36.66 -20.65
CA LEU A 14 -25.53 -36.12 -21.13
C LEU A 14 -26.36 -37.14 -21.94
N CYS A 15 -26.74 -38.30 -21.36
CA CYS A 15 -27.82 -39.10 -21.97
C CYS A 15 -29.16 -38.40 -21.74
N SER A 16 -29.75 -37.89 -22.82
CA SER A 16 -31.08 -37.26 -22.80
C SER A 16 -32.25 -38.26 -22.90
N CYS A 17 -31.92 -39.56 -22.90
CA CYS A 17 -32.83 -40.69 -23.00
C CYS A 17 -33.82 -40.77 -21.83
N GLY A 18 -35.05 -41.22 -22.10
CA GLY A 18 -36.14 -41.33 -21.13
C GLY A 18 -35.82 -42.13 -19.85
N PRO A 19 -35.16 -43.30 -19.94
CA PRO A 19 -34.78 -44.10 -18.78
C PRO A 19 -33.80 -43.39 -17.84
N CYS A 20 -32.76 -42.73 -18.38
CA CYS A 20 -31.83 -41.95 -17.57
C CYS A 20 -32.54 -40.80 -16.85
N LYS A 21 -33.43 -40.07 -17.54
CA LYS A 21 -34.22 -39.00 -16.91
C LYS A 21 -35.08 -39.48 -15.74
N ARG A 22 -35.71 -40.67 -15.86
CA ARG A 22 -36.48 -41.27 -14.75
C ARG A 22 -35.57 -41.64 -13.58
N PHE A 23 -34.47 -42.35 -13.86
CA PHE A 23 -33.48 -42.74 -12.85
C PHE A 23 -32.94 -41.54 -12.06
N TRP A 24 -32.50 -40.48 -12.76
CA TRP A 24 -31.97 -39.28 -12.10
C TRP A 24 -33.05 -38.55 -11.28
N LYS A 25 -34.30 -38.50 -11.77
CA LYS A 25 -35.42 -37.86 -11.06
C LYS A 25 -35.81 -38.62 -9.79
N GLU A 26 -35.82 -39.95 -9.83
CA GLU A 26 -36.10 -40.79 -8.66
C GLU A 26 -34.99 -40.72 -7.62
N THR A 27 -33.73 -40.66 -8.06
CA THR A 27 -32.58 -40.68 -7.14
C THR A 27 -32.30 -39.33 -6.49
N PHE A 28 -32.46 -38.21 -7.23
CA PHE A 28 -32.04 -36.87 -6.79
C PHE A 28 -33.18 -35.85 -6.67
N GLY A 29 -34.43 -36.23 -6.93
CA GLY A 29 -35.59 -35.35 -6.82
C GLY A 29 -35.47 -34.10 -7.69
N GLU A 30 -35.64 -32.91 -7.08
CA GLU A 30 -35.53 -31.63 -7.79
C GLU A 30 -34.12 -31.32 -8.31
N GLY A 31 -33.08 -31.90 -7.67
CA GLY A 31 -31.68 -31.75 -8.09
C GLY A 31 -31.34 -32.43 -9.42
N ALA A 32 -32.20 -33.34 -9.90
CA ALA A 32 -32.00 -34.06 -11.17
C ALA A 32 -31.93 -33.12 -12.38
N LYS A 33 -32.62 -31.97 -12.32
CA LYS A 33 -32.60 -30.96 -13.40
C LYS A 33 -31.25 -30.25 -13.53
N LEU A 34 -30.45 -30.21 -12.46
CA LEU A 34 -29.11 -29.63 -12.50
C LEU A 34 -28.15 -30.54 -13.26
N ILE A 35 -28.28 -31.88 -13.13
CA ILE A 35 -27.41 -32.86 -13.80
C ILE A 35 -27.53 -32.78 -15.33
N THR A 36 -28.70 -32.41 -15.84
CA THR A 36 -28.91 -32.23 -17.29
C THR A 36 -28.28 -30.96 -17.87
N GLN A 37 -27.75 -30.05 -17.04
CA GLN A 37 -27.04 -28.87 -17.51
C GLN A 37 -25.56 -29.20 -17.77
N PRO A 38 -24.92 -28.57 -18.78
CA PRO A 38 -23.49 -28.74 -19.02
C PRO A 38 -22.70 -28.39 -17.75
N SER A 39 -21.59 -29.09 -17.54
CA SER A 39 -20.71 -28.96 -16.36
C SER A 39 -20.37 -27.51 -16.00
N LEU A 40 -20.16 -26.64 -16.99
CA LEU A 40 -19.94 -25.21 -16.83
C LEU A 40 -21.10 -24.46 -16.16
N LEU A 41 -22.35 -24.74 -16.54
CA LEU A 41 -23.53 -24.12 -15.94
C LEU A 41 -23.85 -24.72 -14.57
N ARG A 42 -23.58 -26.01 -14.38
CA ARG A 42 -23.69 -26.67 -13.06
C ARG A 42 -22.75 -26.03 -12.06
N ALA A 43 -21.48 -25.82 -12.44
CA ALA A 43 -20.49 -25.20 -11.57
C ALA A 43 -20.89 -23.77 -11.19
N SER A 44 -21.48 -23.00 -12.12
CA SER A 44 -21.90 -21.63 -11.84
C SER A 44 -23.15 -21.53 -10.97
N THR A 45 -24.09 -22.50 -11.02
CA THR A 45 -25.31 -22.48 -10.19
C THR A 45 -25.15 -23.17 -8.85
N THR A 46 -24.41 -24.27 -8.76
CA THR A 46 -24.24 -25.02 -7.50
C THR A 46 -23.21 -24.39 -6.56
N ALA A 47 -22.29 -23.58 -7.07
CA ALA A 47 -21.28 -22.91 -6.27
C ALA A 47 -21.71 -21.52 -5.74
N VAL A 48 -22.93 -21.05 -6.03
CA VAL A 48 -23.47 -19.84 -5.37
C VAL A 48 -23.93 -20.23 -3.98
N VAL A 49 -22.95 -20.50 -3.11
CA VAL A 49 -23.15 -20.39 -1.68
C VAL A 49 -23.65 -18.96 -1.47
N SER A 50 -24.90 -18.82 -1.04
CA SER A 50 -25.58 -17.54 -0.94
C SER A 50 -24.63 -16.47 -0.35
N PRO A 51 -24.50 -15.28 -0.95
CA PRO A 51 -23.51 -14.26 -0.54
C PRO A 51 -23.70 -13.77 0.91
N ASN A 52 -24.83 -14.12 1.53
CA ASN A 52 -25.16 -13.84 2.93
C ASN A 52 -24.83 -14.98 3.89
N SER A 53 -24.29 -16.09 3.38
CA SER A 53 -23.90 -17.19 4.24
C SER A 53 -22.59 -16.83 4.94
N ASN A 54 -22.59 -16.90 6.27
CA ASN A 54 -21.39 -16.81 7.10
C ASN A 54 -20.54 -18.08 6.93
N VAL A 55 -20.27 -18.46 5.68
CA VAL A 55 -19.49 -19.64 5.34
C VAL A 55 -18.03 -19.24 5.38
N VAL A 56 -17.33 -19.84 6.34
CA VAL A 56 -15.91 -19.64 6.61
C VAL A 56 -15.16 -20.77 5.92
N LYS A 57 -14.12 -20.44 5.15
CA LYS A 57 -13.26 -21.42 4.48
C LYS A 57 -11.87 -21.46 5.11
N ILE A 58 -11.13 -22.53 4.86
CA ILE A 58 -9.72 -22.63 5.24
C ILE A 58 -8.94 -21.52 4.51
N GLY A 59 -8.18 -20.72 5.26
CA GLY A 59 -7.46 -19.56 4.75
C GLY A 59 -8.17 -18.23 4.93
N ASP A 60 -9.47 -18.22 5.27
CA ASP A 60 -10.21 -16.98 5.47
C ASP A 60 -9.75 -16.25 6.74
N ARG A 61 -9.88 -14.92 6.69
CA ARG A 61 -9.61 -14.04 7.82
C ARG A 61 -10.87 -13.93 8.68
N VAL A 62 -10.72 -14.13 9.97
CA VAL A 62 -11.83 -14.18 10.91
C VAL A 62 -11.52 -13.35 12.15
N SER A 63 -12.57 -12.81 12.78
CA SER A 63 -12.53 -12.11 14.06
C SER A 63 -13.25 -12.92 15.11
N ILE A 64 -12.63 -13.03 16.28
CA ILE A 64 -13.12 -13.79 17.42
C ILE A 64 -13.35 -12.81 18.58
N PRO A 65 -14.54 -12.81 19.21
CA PRO A 65 -14.79 -11.99 20.39
C PRO A 65 -13.98 -12.53 21.59
N GLY A 66 -13.26 -11.64 22.27
CA GLY A 66 -12.34 -11.99 23.36
C GLY A 66 -13.01 -12.68 24.55
N GLN A 67 -14.30 -12.45 24.76
CA GLN A 67 -15.09 -13.13 25.80
C GLN A 67 -15.19 -14.65 25.58
N LEU A 68 -15.27 -15.08 24.31
CA LEU A 68 -15.35 -16.51 23.97
C LEU A 68 -13.98 -17.16 24.05
N LEU A 69 -12.95 -16.44 23.62
CA LEU A 69 -11.57 -16.93 23.71
C LEU A 69 -11.14 -17.17 25.16
N ALA A 70 -11.56 -16.33 26.10
CA ALA A 70 -11.29 -16.50 27.53
C ALA A 70 -11.98 -17.73 28.16
N LYS A 71 -13.07 -18.24 27.58
CA LYS A 71 -13.71 -19.47 28.04
C LYS A 71 -12.95 -20.72 27.61
N HIS A 72 -12.42 -20.70 26.38
CA HIS A 72 -11.71 -21.82 25.79
C HIS A 72 -10.22 -21.86 26.13
N CYS A 73 -9.69 -20.74 26.62
CA CYS A 73 -8.31 -20.64 27.05
C CYS A 73 -8.25 -20.70 28.57
N ALA A 74 -7.47 -21.64 29.13
CA ALA A 74 -7.28 -21.82 30.58
C ALA A 74 -6.55 -20.65 31.29
N LEU A 75 -6.54 -19.45 30.69
CA LEU A 75 -5.94 -18.24 31.23
C LEU A 75 -7.00 -17.32 31.78
N GLN A 76 -7.36 -17.52 33.04
CA GLN A 76 -8.21 -16.59 33.79
C GLN A 76 -7.47 -15.34 34.28
N THR A 77 -6.15 -15.22 34.11
CA THR A 77 -5.36 -14.36 35.01
C THR A 77 -4.80 -13.03 34.47
N GLU A 78 -4.79 -12.76 33.16
CA GLU A 78 -4.15 -11.51 32.65
C GLU A 78 -5.11 -10.52 31.95
N VAL A 79 -6.28 -10.95 31.47
CA VAL A 79 -7.27 -10.02 30.91
C VAL A 79 -7.88 -9.12 31.99
N GLN A 80 -7.83 -9.54 33.26
CA GLN A 80 -8.32 -8.74 34.39
C GLN A 80 -7.34 -7.64 34.83
N SER A 81 -6.03 -7.79 34.63
CA SER A 81 -5.05 -6.78 35.04
C SER A 81 -5.06 -5.56 34.11
N ARG A 82 -5.37 -5.72 32.82
CA ARG A 82 -5.61 -4.58 31.90
C ARG A 82 -6.96 -3.87 32.16
N LYS A 83 -7.94 -4.55 32.75
CA LYS A 83 -9.24 -3.93 33.08
C LYS A 83 -9.17 -2.96 34.27
N LYS A 84 -8.17 -3.09 35.16
CA LYS A 84 -8.04 -2.21 36.34
C LYS A 84 -7.51 -0.80 36.05
N ASN A 85 -6.92 -0.55 34.88
CA ASN A 85 -6.40 0.77 34.50
C ASN A 85 -7.32 1.54 33.53
N ALA A 86 -8.51 1.03 33.23
CA ALA A 86 -9.43 1.60 32.22
C ALA A 86 -10.84 1.80 32.79
N GLN A 87 -10.95 2.34 34.01
CA GLN A 87 -12.22 2.47 34.71
C GLN A 87 -12.96 3.80 34.47
N ASP A 88 -12.43 4.71 33.64
CA ASP A 88 -13.00 6.06 33.43
C ASP A 88 -13.41 6.41 31.98
N SER A 89 -13.57 5.45 31.07
CA SER A 89 -14.10 5.73 29.73
C SER A 89 -15.20 4.76 29.33
N SER A 90 -16.39 5.29 29.04
CA SER A 90 -17.59 4.59 28.57
C SER A 90 -17.44 3.84 27.23
N ASP A 91 -16.27 3.87 26.60
CA ASP A 91 -15.94 3.09 25.41
C ASP A 91 -15.45 1.68 25.79
N ARG A 92 -16.41 0.86 26.24
CA ARG A 92 -16.20 -0.58 26.45
C ARG A 92 -16.19 -1.31 25.11
N SER A 93 -15.23 -0.96 24.25
CA SER A 93 -15.03 -1.62 22.96
C SER A 93 -14.79 -3.11 23.19
N ASP A 94 -15.64 -3.95 22.61
CA ASP A 94 -15.46 -5.39 22.63
C ASP A 94 -14.10 -5.72 22.01
N ILE A 95 -13.25 -6.40 22.77
CA ILE A 95 -11.93 -6.82 22.30
C ILE A 95 -12.14 -7.94 21.30
N TYR A 96 -11.75 -7.73 20.04
CA TYR A 96 -11.77 -8.75 18.99
C TYR A 96 -10.35 -9.16 18.61
N PHE A 97 -10.13 -10.46 18.49
CA PHE A 97 -8.88 -11.02 18.02
C PHE A 97 -9.01 -11.45 16.56
N LYS A 98 -8.06 -11.05 15.72
CA LYS A 98 -8.03 -11.40 14.30
C LYS A 98 -7.15 -12.61 14.07
N GLY A 99 -7.52 -13.44 13.10
CA GLY A 99 -6.73 -14.60 12.74
C GLY A 99 -7.08 -15.17 11.38
N THR A 100 -6.40 -16.24 11.03
CA THR A 100 -6.60 -17.01 9.79
C THR A 100 -7.02 -18.43 10.12
N VAL A 101 -8.05 -18.91 9.44
CA VAL A 101 -8.56 -20.27 9.63
C VAL A 101 -7.58 -21.28 9.02
N LYS A 102 -7.24 -22.31 9.80
CA LYS A 102 -6.32 -23.38 9.41
C LYS A 102 -6.98 -24.75 9.36
N TYR A 103 -8.03 -24.97 10.14
CA TYR A 103 -8.73 -26.24 10.19
C TYR A 103 -10.23 -25.99 10.34
N ILE A 104 -11.04 -26.80 9.64
CA ILE A 104 -12.50 -26.85 9.81
C ILE A 104 -12.86 -28.33 9.80
N GLY A 105 -13.49 -28.81 10.87
CA GLY A 105 -13.83 -30.22 10.98
C GLY A 105 -14.39 -30.60 12.34
N PHE A 106 -14.73 -31.88 12.49
CA PHE A 106 -15.21 -32.44 13.74
C PHE A 106 -14.04 -32.77 14.66
N ILE A 107 -14.22 -32.55 15.96
CA ILE A 107 -13.24 -32.92 16.99
C ILE A 107 -13.78 -34.12 17.75
N ASP A 108 -12.89 -35.04 18.10
CA ASP A 108 -13.21 -36.34 18.71
C ASP A 108 -13.61 -36.24 20.21
N ASP A 109 -14.17 -35.10 20.65
CA ASP A 109 -14.35 -34.80 22.06
C ASP A 109 -15.67 -35.32 22.65
N ALA A 110 -16.67 -35.59 21.80
CA ALA A 110 -18.01 -35.97 22.25
C ALA A 110 -18.49 -37.23 21.53
N THR A 111 -18.91 -38.22 22.32
CA THR A 111 -19.51 -39.48 21.84
C THR A 111 -20.94 -39.32 21.35
N VAL A 112 -21.63 -38.22 21.69
CA VAL A 112 -23.09 -38.10 21.54
C VAL A 112 -23.53 -37.16 20.41
N ALA A 113 -22.70 -36.20 19.97
CA ALA A 113 -22.94 -35.44 18.74
C ALA A 113 -21.66 -34.69 18.31
N PRO A 114 -21.02 -35.04 17.19
CA PRO A 114 -19.84 -34.32 16.73
C PRO A 114 -20.25 -32.90 16.28
N GLU A 115 -19.85 -31.89 17.04
CA GLU A 115 -20.00 -30.50 16.65
C GLU A 115 -18.87 -30.08 15.69
N LEU A 116 -19.16 -29.13 14.79
CA LEU A 116 -18.18 -28.58 13.86
C LEU A 116 -17.33 -27.51 14.56
N TYR A 117 -16.02 -27.69 14.53
CA TYR A 117 -15.04 -26.77 15.10
C TYR A 117 -14.18 -26.12 14.01
N VAL A 118 -13.64 -24.97 14.37
CA VAL A 118 -12.73 -24.17 13.55
C VAL A 118 -11.44 -23.94 14.33
N GLY A 119 -10.33 -24.40 13.75
CA GLY A 119 -8.98 -24.09 14.21
C GLY A 119 -8.49 -22.80 13.57
N VAL A 120 -8.25 -21.78 14.38
CA VAL A 120 -7.79 -20.46 13.95
C VAL A 120 -6.38 -20.19 14.46
N LYS A 121 -5.52 -19.70 13.56
CA LYS A 121 -4.23 -19.10 13.90
C LYS A 121 -4.44 -17.60 14.13
N LEU A 122 -4.32 -17.15 15.37
CA LEU A 122 -4.41 -15.75 15.76
C LEU A 122 -3.17 -14.98 15.28
N ASP A 123 -3.36 -13.73 14.87
CA ASP A 123 -2.26 -12.84 14.50
C ASP A 123 -1.43 -12.45 15.72
N ASP A 124 -2.12 -12.10 16.82
CA ASP A 124 -1.50 -11.72 18.09
C ASP A 124 -1.37 -12.91 19.04
N GLN A 125 -0.38 -12.86 19.92
CA GLN A 125 -0.20 -13.83 20.99
C GLN A 125 -1.21 -13.54 22.12
N VAL A 126 -2.23 -14.39 22.26
CA VAL A 126 -3.28 -14.24 23.29
C VAL A 126 -3.01 -15.16 24.48
N ASN A 127 -1.74 -15.51 24.68
CA ASN A 127 -1.26 -16.51 25.63
C ASN A 127 -1.95 -17.87 25.50
N SER A 128 -2.61 -18.16 24.36
CA SER A 128 -3.31 -19.42 24.20
C SER A 128 -2.43 -20.65 24.43
N VAL A 129 -2.92 -21.59 25.22
CA VAL A 129 -2.20 -22.83 25.54
C VAL A 129 -1.98 -23.70 24.29
N HIS A 130 -2.80 -23.51 23.24
CA HIS A 130 -2.85 -24.44 22.11
C HIS A 130 -1.88 -24.05 20.99
N ASN A 131 -1.10 -25.05 20.53
CA ASN A 131 -0.20 -24.96 19.37
C ASN A 131 -0.80 -25.66 18.13
N GLY A 132 -2.14 -25.71 18.08
CA GLY A 132 -2.91 -26.53 17.12
C GLY A 132 -3.02 -28.02 17.49
N VAL A 133 -2.64 -28.37 18.72
CA VAL A 133 -2.90 -29.68 19.34
C VAL A 133 -4.06 -29.53 20.32
N PHE A 134 -5.07 -30.38 20.19
CA PHE A 134 -6.26 -30.42 21.04
C PHE A 134 -6.55 -31.88 21.39
N ASN A 135 -6.65 -32.18 22.70
CA ASN A 135 -6.82 -33.53 23.26
C ASN A 135 -5.84 -34.58 22.70
N GLY A 136 -4.56 -34.21 22.63
CA GLY A 136 -3.49 -35.12 22.17
C GLY A 136 -3.42 -35.33 20.66
N ARG A 137 -4.40 -34.86 19.87
CA ARG A 137 -4.38 -34.90 18.40
C ARG A 137 -4.01 -33.54 17.82
N ARG A 138 -3.23 -33.55 16.75
CA ARG A 138 -2.81 -32.33 16.05
C ARG A 138 -3.71 -32.07 14.86
N TYR A 139 -4.40 -30.93 14.88
CA TYR A 139 -5.30 -30.50 13.80
C TYR A 139 -4.62 -29.51 12.84
N PHE A 140 -3.76 -28.64 13.36
CA PHE A 140 -2.99 -27.69 12.57
C PHE A 140 -1.65 -27.33 13.24
N HIS A 141 -0.76 -26.66 12.50
CA HIS A 141 0.51 -26.16 13.01
C HIS A 141 0.42 -24.66 13.28
N CYS A 142 0.81 -24.23 14.49
CA CYS A 142 0.88 -22.82 14.87
C CYS A 142 1.97 -22.58 15.91
N ALA A 143 2.41 -21.32 16.04
CA ALA A 143 3.29 -20.90 17.12
C ALA A 143 2.57 -20.97 18.47
N ARG A 144 3.33 -21.10 19.56
CA ARG A 144 2.76 -21.15 20.92
C ARG A 144 2.09 -19.83 21.27
N GLY A 145 0.89 -19.89 21.84
CA GLY A 145 0.11 -18.67 22.13
C GLY A 145 -0.82 -18.20 21.01
N HIS A 146 -0.74 -18.79 19.82
CA HIS A 146 -1.49 -18.34 18.64
C HIS A 146 -2.57 -19.30 18.15
N GLY A 147 -2.64 -20.54 18.66
CA GLY A 147 -3.69 -21.48 18.27
C GLY A 147 -4.96 -21.28 19.08
N ALA A 148 -6.10 -21.21 18.42
CA ALA A 148 -7.42 -21.26 19.05
C ALA A 148 -8.30 -22.29 18.36
N VAL A 149 -9.10 -23.01 19.13
CA VAL A 149 -10.10 -23.96 18.64
C VAL A 149 -11.45 -23.50 19.17
N LEU A 150 -12.40 -23.23 18.28
CA LEU A 150 -13.69 -22.62 18.61
C LEU A 150 -14.81 -23.34 17.85
N LYS A 151 -16.05 -23.18 18.33
CA LYS A 151 -17.22 -23.65 17.60
C LYS A 151 -17.39 -22.81 16.33
N TYR A 152 -17.88 -23.43 15.28
CA TYR A 152 -18.10 -22.75 14.00
C TYR A 152 -19.00 -21.50 14.12
N LYS A 153 -19.99 -21.53 15.02
CA LYS A 153 -20.94 -20.43 15.25
C LYS A 153 -20.32 -19.17 15.86
N ASP A 154 -19.17 -19.31 16.52
CA ASP A 154 -18.52 -18.24 17.29
C ASP A 154 -17.54 -17.42 16.45
N VAL A 155 -17.28 -17.86 15.22
CA VAL A 155 -16.29 -17.27 14.32
C VAL A 155 -16.99 -16.31 13.36
N ILE A 156 -16.56 -15.03 13.38
CA ILE A 156 -17.11 -14.00 12.49
C ILE A 156 -16.16 -13.81 11.31
N PRO A 157 -16.59 -14.05 10.05
CA PRO A 157 -15.75 -13.80 8.89
C PRO A 157 -15.48 -12.30 8.72
N ILE A 158 -14.21 -11.94 8.58
CA ILE A 158 -13.81 -10.57 8.25
C ILE A 158 -13.95 -10.42 6.74
N LYS A 159 -14.88 -9.58 6.30
CA LYS A 159 -14.93 -9.15 4.90
C LYS A 159 -13.62 -8.43 4.59
N HIS A 160 -12.77 -9.06 3.80
CA HIS A 160 -11.69 -8.35 3.15
C HIS A 160 -12.34 -7.27 2.26
N PRO A 161 -11.79 -6.05 2.20
CA PRO A 161 -12.26 -5.08 1.22
C PRO A 161 -12.04 -5.70 -0.16
N MET A 162 -13.11 -6.24 -0.73
CA MET A 162 -13.08 -7.04 -1.97
C MET A 162 -12.69 -6.19 -3.19
N SER A 163 -12.72 -4.88 -3.06
CA SER A 163 -12.15 -3.99 -4.05
C SER A 163 -10.77 -3.57 -3.57
N ARG A 164 -9.74 -4.03 -4.30
CA ARG A 164 -8.64 -3.09 -4.59
C ARG A 164 -9.33 -1.80 -5.02
N PRO A 165 -9.05 -0.64 -4.39
CA PRO A 165 -9.66 0.61 -4.83
C PRO A 165 -9.47 0.68 -6.36
N GLN A 166 -10.53 1.05 -7.08
CA GLN A 166 -10.43 1.17 -8.53
C GLN A 166 -9.23 2.09 -8.80
N ILE A 167 -8.20 1.58 -9.47
CA ILE A 167 -6.96 2.32 -9.76
C ILE A 167 -7.24 3.46 -10.77
N SER A 168 -8.49 3.61 -11.22
CA SER A 168 -8.92 4.73 -12.06
C SER A 168 -8.70 6.06 -11.34
N GLY A 169 -7.99 6.97 -12.01
CA GLY A 169 -7.73 8.32 -11.50
C GLY A 169 -6.47 8.48 -10.65
N ASN A 170 -5.64 7.44 -10.47
CA ASN A 170 -4.32 7.64 -9.89
C ASN A 170 -3.35 8.23 -10.94
N PRO A 171 -2.86 9.48 -10.79
CA PRO A 171 -1.93 10.09 -11.75
C PRO A 171 -0.57 9.38 -11.80
N MET A 172 -0.20 8.60 -10.78
CA MET A 172 1.02 7.79 -10.82
C MET A 172 0.88 6.53 -11.68
N PHE A 173 -0.35 6.06 -11.93
CA PHE A 173 -0.63 4.89 -12.76
C PHE A 173 -1.77 5.22 -13.75
N PRO A 174 -1.51 6.12 -14.71
CA PRO A 174 -2.50 6.48 -15.71
C PRO A 174 -2.99 5.25 -16.48
N SER A 175 -4.22 5.31 -16.97
CA SER A 175 -4.75 4.21 -17.78
C SER A 175 -3.87 4.02 -19.02
N TYR A 176 -3.80 2.79 -19.54
CA TYR A 176 -3.01 2.49 -20.74
C TYR A 176 -3.36 3.43 -21.92
N GLU A 177 -4.64 3.77 -22.06
CA GLU A 177 -5.11 4.71 -23.08
C GLU A 177 -4.59 6.13 -22.86
N GLN A 178 -4.56 6.60 -21.60
CA GLN A 178 -3.98 7.90 -21.24
C GLN A 178 -2.48 7.93 -21.54
N VAL A 179 -1.73 6.88 -21.18
CA VAL A 179 -0.31 6.76 -21.51
C VAL A 179 -0.09 6.78 -23.02
N LYS A 180 -0.92 6.06 -23.77
CA LYS A 180 -0.84 6.02 -25.24
C LYS A 180 -1.09 7.40 -25.86
N LYS A 181 -2.09 8.13 -25.36
CA LYS A 181 -2.39 9.51 -25.78
C LYS A 181 -1.24 10.46 -25.45
N GLN A 182 -0.74 10.46 -24.21
CA GLN A 182 0.39 11.30 -23.79
C GLN A 182 1.66 11.01 -24.61
N ARG A 183 1.97 9.74 -24.90
CA ARG A 183 3.11 9.38 -25.77
C ARG A 183 2.96 9.96 -27.17
N LYS A 184 1.75 9.91 -27.74
CA LYS A 184 1.45 10.48 -29.07
C LYS A 184 1.64 11.99 -29.07
N GLU A 185 1.11 12.68 -28.06
CA GLU A 185 1.25 14.14 -27.91
C GLU A 185 2.72 14.54 -27.72
N ARG A 186 3.45 13.86 -26.84
CA ARG A 186 4.89 14.08 -26.63
C ARG A 186 5.69 13.88 -27.92
N ASN A 187 5.40 12.83 -28.68
CA ASN A 187 6.08 12.57 -29.95
C ASN A 187 5.77 13.64 -31.00
N ALA A 188 4.54 14.16 -31.04
CA ALA A 188 4.16 15.28 -31.91
C ALA A 188 4.90 16.58 -31.55
N ILE A 189 5.01 16.89 -30.25
CA ILE A 189 5.77 18.04 -29.75
C ILE A 189 7.25 17.90 -30.15
N LEU A 190 7.85 16.75 -29.87
CA LEU A 190 9.24 16.47 -30.26
C LEU A 190 9.45 16.68 -31.77
N GLN A 191 8.56 16.12 -32.60
CA GLN A 191 8.65 16.27 -34.05
C GLN A 191 8.56 17.74 -34.50
N ALA A 192 7.68 18.53 -33.89
CA ALA A 192 7.59 19.97 -34.14
C ALA A 192 8.87 20.72 -33.71
N THR A 193 9.46 20.35 -32.56
CA THR A 193 10.73 20.91 -32.08
C THR A 193 11.88 20.59 -33.04
N TYR A 194 11.97 19.37 -33.56
CA TYR A 194 12.99 19.00 -34.55
C TYR A 194 12.83 19.77 -35.85
N ASN A 195 11.60 19.88 -36.37
CA ASN A 195 11.30 20.61 -37.59
C ASN A 195 11.66 22.10 -37.47
N SER A 196 11.33 22.73 -36.33
CA SER A 196 11.67 24.13 -36.07
C SER A 196 13.17 24.37 -35.90
N ALA A 197 13.92 23.38 -35.41
CA ALA A 197 15.37 23.43 -35.33
C ALA A 197 16.09 23.10 -36.66
N GLY A 198 15.37 22.75 -37.73
CA GLY A 198 15.96 22.30 -39.00
C GLY A 198 16.70 20.97 -38.90
N LEU A 199 16.45 20.20 -37.84
CA LEU A 199 17.07 18.91 -37.57
C LEU A 199 16.13 17.78 -38.02
N LYS A 200 16.69 16.73 -38.62
CA LYS A 200 15.91 15.51 -38.90
C LYS A 200 15.67 14.79 -37.57
N GLY A 201 14.42 14.78 -37.11
CA GLY A 201 14.04 14.04 -35.91
C GLY A 201 14.36 12.54 -36.05
N PRO A 202 14.59 11.83 -34.93
CA PRO A 202 14.78 10.40 -34.94
C PRO A 202 13.56 9.75 -35.60
N GLN A 203 13.78 8.99 -36.67
CA GLN A 203 12.71 8.25 -37.31
C GLN A 203 12.30 7.12 -36.37
N TYR A 204 11.27 7.37 -35.56
CA TYR A 204 10.54 6.32 -34.86
C TYR A 204 9.82 5.50 -35.92
N THR A 205 10.51 4.49 -36.45
CA THR A 205 9.81 3.35 -37.03
C THR A 205 8.97 2.80 -35.88
N GLU A 206 7.64 2.95 -35.95
CA GLU A 206 6.68 2.20 -35.14
C GLU A 206 7.27 0.80 -34.95
N PRO A 207 7.47 0.32 -33.70
CA PRO A 207 8.03 -0.99 -33.48
C PRO A 207 7.10 -1.96 -34.19
N TYR A 208 7.52 -2.37 -35.38
CA TYR A 208 6.80 -3.30 -36.21
C TYR A 208 6.63 -4.50 -35.28
N VAL A 209 5.38 -4.81 -34.93
CA VAL A 209 5.01 -6.04 -34.26
C VAL A 209 5.27 -7.15 -35.27
N SER A 210 6.54 -7.37 -35.55
CA SER A 210 7.02 -8.50 -36.29
C SER A 210 6.77 -9.65 -35.35
N GLN A 211 5.85 -10.53 -35.70
CA GLN A 211 5.67 -11.86 -35.13
C GLN A 211 6.90 -12.75 -35.38
N ARG A 212 8.11 -12.17 -35.32
CA ARG A 212 9.35 -12.92 -35.35
C ARG A 212 9.56 -13.42 -33.93
N SER A 213 9.37 -14.72 -33.79
CA SER A 213 9.98 -15.56 -32.77
C SER A 213 11.25 -14.92 -32.24
N PHE A 214 11.28 -14.70 -30.92
CA PHE A 214 12.44 -14.19 -30.21
C PHE A 214 13.71 -14.85 -30.75
N PRO A 215 14.66 -14.10 -31.33
CA PRO A 215 15.95 -14.69 -31.65
C PRO A 215 16.53 -15.22 -30.34
N PRO A 216 17.08 -16.45 -30.32
CA PRO A 216 17.65 -17.02 -29.10
C PRO A 216 18.66 -16.03 -28.55
N VAL A 217 18.59 -15.80 -27.24
CA VAL A 217 19.55 -14.99 -26.49
C VAL A 217 20.91 -15.68 -26.62
N ILE A 218 21.67 -15.33 -27.65
CA ILE A 218 23.07 -15.72 -27.74
C ILE A 218 23.79 -14.76 -26.79
N ILE A 219 24.08 -15.25 -25.60
CA ILE A 219 25.03 -14.65 -24.66
C ILE A 219 26.40 -14.69 -25.34
N ARG A 220 26.68 -13.70 -26.19
CA ARG A 220 28.04 -13.46 -26.67
C ARG A 220 28.76 -12.68 -25.58
N SER A 221 29.58 -13.39 -24.82
CA SER A 221 30.68 -12.82 -24.05
C SER A 221 31.55 -12.00 -25.00
N SER A 222 31.37 -10.68 -25.01
CA SER A 222 32.23 -9.77 -25.76
C SER A 222 33.64 -9.81 -25.20
N PRO A 223 34.66 -10.08 -26.05
CA PRO A 223 36.04 -9.91 -25.64
C PRO A 223 36.34 -8.43 -25.42
N ALA A 224 37.15 -8.16 -24.40
CA ALA A 224 37.65 -6.85 -24.05
C ALA A 224 38.38 -6.19 -25.22
N SER A 225 37.71 -5.33 -25.98
CA SER A 225 38.35 -4.45 -26.95
C SER A 225 38.87 -3.21 -26.22
N ALA A 226 40.17 -3.22 -25.96
CA ALA A 226 40.93 -2.09 -25.48
C ALA A 226 40.90 -0.92 -26.49
N GLY A 227 40.92 0.30 -25.96
CA GLY A 227 41.57 1.43 -26.61
C GLY A 227 40.78 2.14 -27.73
N SER A 228 39.76 2.92 -27.35
CA SER A 228 39.34 4.08 -28.16
C SER A 228 38.83 5.19 -27.26
N ASN A 229 39.77 5.93 -26.64
CA ASN A 229 39.52 7.23 -26.02
C ASN A 229 39.28 8.30 -27.10
N ARG A 230 38.24 8.14 -27.91
CA ARG A 230 37.70 9.29 -28.64
C ARG A 230 36.75 10.01 -27.70
N PRO A 231 37.00 11.28 -27.34
CA PRO A 231 36.02 12.07 -26.60
C PRO A 231 34.76 12.08 -27.46
N ARG A 232 33.73 11.34 -27.03
CA ARG A 232 32.42 11.42 -27.66
C ARG A 232 32.02 12.87 -27.50
N LYS A 233 31.84 13.59 -28.60
CA LYS A 233 31.16 14.89 -28.59
C LYS A 233 29.83 14.62 -27.90
N ILE A 234 29.72 15.01 -26.64
CA ILE A 234 28.46 14.99 -25.91
C ILE A 234 27.65 16.06 -26.61
N GLU A 235 26.79 15.64 -27.53
CA GLU A 235 25.81 16.56 -28.10
C GLU A 235 25.07 17.20 -26.92
N PRO A 236 24.88 18.53 -26.93
CA PRO A 236 24.21 19.20 -25.83
C PRO A 236 22.86 18.53 -25.65
N ILE A 237 22.68 17.88 -24.50
CA ILE A 237 21.38 17.32 -24.11
C ILE A 237 20.49 18.54 -23.98
N ILE A 238 19.68 18.79 -25.01
CA ILE A 238 18.63 19.79 -24.98
C ILE A 238 17.67 19.27 -23.91
N HIS A 239 17.81 19.79 -22.69
CA HIS A 239 16.86 19.58 -21.62
C HIS A 239 15.57 20.29 -22.04
N ILE A 240 14.75 19.59 -22.82
CA ILE A 240 13.36 19.95 -23.06
C ILE A 240 12.70 19.77 -21.70
N GLY A 241 12.68 20.85 -20.91
CA GLY A 241 12.03 20.87 -19.62
C GLY A 241 10.54 20.67 -19.84
N ASP A 242 10.09 19.42 -19.76
CA ASP A 242 8.66 19.11 -19.79
C ASP A 242 8.04 19.81 -18.56
N PRO A 243 7.14 20.79 -18.75
CA PRO A 243 6.47 21.46 -17.64
C PRO A 243 5.67 20.48 -16.76
N ASN A 244 5.41 19.26 -17.24
CA ASN A 244 4.79 18.17 -16.50
C ASN A 244 5.77 17.09 -16.01
N ASP A 245 7.08 17.35 -15.99
CA ASP A 245 8.04 16.42 -15.40
C ASP A 245 7.78 16.24 -13.89
N ILE A 246 7.34 15.04 -13.55
CA ILE A 246 7.01 14.63 -12.17
C ILE A 246 8.20 14.84 -11.25
N ALA A 247 9.44 14.60 -11.72
CA ALA A 247 10.64 14.78 -10.90
C ALA A 247 10.87 16.25 -10.52
N LEU A 248 10.62 17.18 -11.46
CA LEU A 248 10.71 18.61 -11.19
C LEU A 248 9.60 19.09 -10.27
N GLN A 249 8.37 18.58 -10.43
CA GLN A 249 7.26 18.92 -9.54
C GLN A 249 7.49 18.41 -8.11
N ASP A 250 8.00 17.19 -7.95
CA ASP A 250 8.33 16.63 -6.64
C ASP A 250 9.47 17.39 -5.96
N LEU A 251 10.49 17.81 -6.72
CA LEU A 251 11.55 18.69 -6.19
C LEU A 251 11.00 20.04 -5.70
N ARG A 252 10.06 20.64 -6.43
CA ARG A 252 9.39 21.89 -6.00
C ARG A 252 8.58 21.66 -4.73
N ARG A 253 7.73 20.63 -4.69
CA ARG A 253 6.95 20.26 -3.49
C ARG A 253 7.84 19.98 -2.28
N LYS A 254 8.98 19.32 -2.48
CA LYS A 254 9.96 19.06 -1.41
C LYS A 254 10.57 20.35 -0.89
N LYS A 255 10.96 21.28 -1.78
CA LYS A 255 11.44 22.61 -1.37
C LYS A 255 10.38 23.39 -0.60
N ASP A 256 9.13 23.38 -1.07
CA ASP A 256 8.03 24.11 -0.42
C ASP A 256 7.66 23.53 0.96
N THR A 257 7.67 22.20 1.10
CA THR A 257 7.43 21.57 2.39
C THR A 257 8.57 21.82 3.37
N GLU A 258 9.81 21.84 2.90
CA GLU A 258 10.97 22.18 3.72
C GLU A 258 10.96 23.65 4.15
N THR A 259 10.61 24.59 3.27
CA THR A 259 10.47 26.01 3.64
C THR A 259 9.35 26.22 4.63
N LYS A 260 8.19 25.55 4.46
CA LYS A 260 7.10 25.59 5.44
C LYS A 260 7.52 25.04 6.81
N ARG A 261 8.21 23.89 6.86
CA ARG A 261 8.73 23.33 8.13
C ARG A 261 9.73 24.26 8.81
N LYS A 262 10.59 24.94 8.04
CA LYS A 262 11.53 25.94 8.57
C LYS A 262 10.79 27.17 9.11
N MET A 263 9.74 27.64 8.45
CA MET A 263 8.90 28.74 8.93
C MET A 263 8.19 28.38 10.23
N THR A 264 7.51 27.22 10.31
CA THR A 264 6.80 26.81 11.53
C THR A 264 7.76 26.61 12.71
N SER A 265 8.92 25.97 12.49
CA SER A 265 9.94 25.81 13.53
C SER A 265 10.48 27.16 14.02
N ARG A 266 10.57 28.16 13.14
CA ARG A 266 10.99 29.51 13.50
C ARG A 266 9.90 30.21 14.32
N GLU A 267 8.63 30.12 13.92
CA GLU A 267 7.49 30.69 14.65
C GLU A 267 7.39 30.10 16.07
N ASP A 268 7.55 28.78 16.21
CA ASP A 268 7.54 28.10 17.51
C ASP A 268 8.69 28.57 18.41
N TYR A 269 9.87 28.75 17.85
CA TYR A 269 11.03 29.29 18.58
C TYR A 269 10.78 30.74 19.02
N GLU A 270 10.28 31.57 18.11
CA GLU A 270 9.96 32.98 18.39
C GLU A 270 8.86 33.11 19.46
N LYS A 271 7.87 32.22 19.48
CA LYS A 271 6.83 32.17 20.50
C LYS A 271 7.40 31.79 21.87
N LYS A 272 8.20 30.72 21.94
CA LYS A 272 8.86 30.31 23.19
C LYS A 272 9.76 31.41 23.75
N GLU A 273 10.44 32.15 22.88
CA GLU A 273 11.29 33.27 23.29
C GLU A 273 10.45 34.44 23.82
N MET A 274 9.32 34.76 23.18
CA MET A 274 8.38 35.76 23.70
C MET A 274 7.83 35.36 25.07
N ASP A 275 7.49 34.09 25.27
CA ASP A 275 7.00 33.60 26.56
C ASP A 275 8.09 33.67 27.65
N ARG A 276 9.36 33.42 27.31
CA ARG A 276 10.49 33.65 28.23
C ARG A 276 10.65 35.12 28.61
N LEU A 277 10.54 36.04 27.64
CA LEU A 277 10.60 37.47 27.91
C LEU A 277 9.41 37.92 28.78
N ARG A 278 8.20 37.41 28.51
CA ARG A 278 7.01 37.65 29.35
C ARG A 278 7.23 37.22 30.80
N LEU A 279 7.84 36.05 31.02
CA LEU A 279 8.15 35.56 32.37
C LEU A 279 9.10 36.51 33.13
N TYR A 280 10.05 37.15 32.42
CA TYR A 280 10.98 38.09 33.03
C TYR A 280 10.30 39.37 33.58
N PHE A 281 9.22 39.82 32.94
CA PHE A 281 8.46 41.01 33.35
C PHE A 281 7.34 40.73 34.37
N ALA A 282 7.29 39.51 34.93
CA ALA A 282 6.55 39.14 36.15
C ALA A 282 5.08 39.65 36.22
N GLY A 283 4.26 39.31 35.22
CA GLY A 283 2.79 39.40 35.32
C GLY A 283 2.21 40.81 35.31
N ARG A 284 3.00 41.84 34.98
CA ARG A 284 2.46 43.18 34.77
C ARG A 284 1.58 43.24 33.51
N PRO A 285 0.52 44.07 33.47
CA PRO A 285 -0.38 44.15 32.31
C PRO A 285 0.31 44.66 31.04
N ASP A 286 1.48 45.31 31.17
CA ASP A 286 2.32 45.84 30.09
C ASP A 286 3.45 44.89 29.64
N ALA A 287 3.55 43.69 30.23
CA ALA A 287 4.63 42.73 29.95
C ALA A 287 4.76 42.36 28.46
N ASP A 288 3.64 42.31 27.73
CA ASP A 288 3.62 42.01 26.29
C ASP A 288 4.27 43.12 25.46
N ILE A 289 3.97 44.39 25.78
CA ILE A 289 4.53 45.55 25.08
C ILE A 289 6.03 45.62 25.36
N LEU A 290 6.45 45.39 26.60
CA LEU A 290 7.85 45.39 27.01
C LEU A 290 8.64 44.25 26.34
N ALA A 291 8.09 43.03 26.31
CA ALA A 291 8.71 41.90 25.63
C ALA A 291 8.87 42.13 24.13
N GLN A 292 7.85 42.70 23.46
CA GLN A 292 7.94 43.04 22.04
C GLN A 292 8.98 44.14 21.79
N THR A 293 9.03 45.15 22.64
CA THR A 293 9.97 46.27 22.52
C THR A 293 11.41 45.78 22.70
N LEU A 294 11.66 44.95 23.71
CA LEU A 294 12.97 44.35 23.96
C LEU A 294 13.39 43.45 22.79
N LYS A 295 12.48 42.62 22.25
CA LYS A 295 12.76 41.80 21.06
C LYS A 295 13.13 42.68 19.85
N LYS A 296 12.40 43.79 19.62
CA LYS A 296 12.72 44.75 18.53
C LYS A 296 14.09 45.39 18.72
N LEU A 297 14.42 45.82 19.94
CA LEU A 297 15.72 46.41 20.25
C LEU A 297 16.87 45.40 20.05
N GLN A 298 16.68 44.14 20.43
CA GLN A 298 17.66 43.08 20.18
C GLN A 298 17.87 42.83 18.68
N ILE A 299 16.79 42.79 17.89
CA ILE A 299 16.87 42.65 16.44
C ILE A 299 17.64 43.82 15.83
N ALA A 300 17.27 45.06 16.17
CA ALA A 300 17.94 46.26 15.67
C ALA A 300 19.44 46.29 16.04
N TYR A 301 19.79 45.89 17.27
CA TYR A 301 21.18 45.78 17.71
C TYR A 301 21.97 44.74 16.90
N GLN A 302 21.39 43.56 16.65
CA GLN A 302 22.03 42.51 15.85
C GLN A 302 22.19 42.94 14.37
N GLU A 303 21.20 43.63 13.81
CA GLU A 303 21.27 44.20 12.47
C GLU A 303 22.36 45.26 12.37
N GLY A 304 22.43 46.19 13.33
CA GLY A 304 23.50 47.18 13.40
C GLY A 304 24.89 46.54 13.49
N LYS A 305 25.04 45.46 14.27
CA LYS A 305 26.30 44.70 14.34
C LYS A 305 26.66 44.02 13.02
N LYS A 306 25.68 43.59 12.22
CA LYS A 306 25.91 43.02 10.88
C LYS A 306 26.28 44.10 9.86
N LEU A 307 25.66 45.27 9.93
CA LEU A 307 25.99 46.41 9.07
C LEU A 307 27.43 46.89 9.31
N ASN A 308 27.83 47.07 10.57
CA ASN A 308 29.20 47.44 10.91
C ASN A 308 30.23 46.39 10.43
N LYS A 309 29.89 45.10 10.50
CA LYS A 309 30.71 44.02 9.92
C LYS A 309 30.83 44.08 8.40
N ARG A 310 29.78 44.51 7.69
CA ARG A 310 29.83 44.69 6.23
C ARG A 310 30.69 45.89 5.87
N GLU A 311 30.47 47.03 6.54
CA GLU A 311 31.27 48.23 6.33
C GLU A 311 32.76 48.00 6.58
N THR A 312 33.11 47.23 7.62
CA THR A 312 34.51 46.85 7.88
C THR A 312 35.07 45.93 6.79
N MET A 313 34.30 44.96 6.30
CA MET A 313 34.72 44.10 5.18
C MET A 313 34.86 44.86 3.85
N ASP A 314 33.98 45.82 3.59
CA ASP A 314 34.05 46.63 2.39
C ASP A 314 35.27 47.57 2.44
N ARG A 315 35.53 48.21 3.60
CA ARG A 315 36.76 48.98 3.81
C ARG A 315 38.04 48.16 3.62
N THR A 316 38.06 46.91 4.09
CA THR A 316 39.23 46.04 3.91
C THR A 316 39.43 45.63 2.45
N LYS A 317 38.34 45.42 1.69
CA LYS A 317 38.43 45.13 0.26
C LYS A 317 38.96 46.35 -0.51
N ASP A 318 38.47 47.54 -0.18
CA ASP A 318 38.95 48.77 -0.82
C ASP A 318 40.45 49.00 -0.55
N SER A 319 40.95 48.66 0.65
CA SER A 319 42.39 48.71 0.93
C SER A 319 43.19 47.65 0.14
N GLU A 320 42.69 46.42 0.03
CA GLU A 320 43.34 45.35 -0.75
C GLU A 320 43.38 45.71 -2.25
N GLU A 321 42.30 46.28 -2.80
CA GLU A 321 42.26 46.72 -4.20
C GLU A 321 43.23 47.87 -4.50
N ASN A 322 43.44 48.78 -3.54
CA ASN A 322 44.44 49.86 -3.69
C ASN A 322 45.88 49.33 -3.60
N GLU A 323 46.19 48.38 -2.72
CA GLU A 323 47.52 47.75 -2.64
C GLU A 323 47.88 47.00 -3.92
N ILE A 324 46.91 46.31 -4.55
CA ILE A 324 47.10 45.63 -5.85
C ILE A 324 47.37 46.65 -6.97
N ARG A 325 46.81 47.85 -6.89
CA ARG A 325 46.96 48.88 -7.92
C ARG A 325 48.33 49.58 -7.87
N ASP A 326 48.92 49.68 -6.69
CA ASP A 326 50.23 50.31 -6.47
C ASP A 326 51.43 49.34 -6.66
N SER A 327 51.15 48.03 -6.84
CA SER A 327 52.14 46.97 -7.12
C SER A 327 52.34 46.71 -8.61
#